data_AF-Q28IF7-F1
#
_entry.id   AF-Q28IF7-F1
#
_cell.length_a   1.000
_cell.length_b   1.000
_cell.length_c   1.000
_cell.angle_alpha   90.00
_cell.angle_beta   90.00
_cell.angle_gamma   90.00
#
_symmetry.space_group_name_H-M   'P 1'
#
loop_
_entity.id
_entity.type
_entity.pdbx_description
1 polymer ?
#
loop_
_entity_poly.entity_id
_entity_poly.type
_entity_poly.pdbx_seq_one_letter_code
_entity_poly.pdbx_strand_id
1 'polypeptide(L)'
;MSRKHGHKDQIGFVFDVQSNTVMAQGGSYENMKEKINAVRAVVPNKSNNEIILVLQHFDNCVDRTVQAFMEGNAVEVLKEWTVLG
;
A
#
# COMPACT_ATOMS: atom_id res chain seq x y z
N MET A 1 1.65 -35.47 -1.16
CA MET A 1 1.99 -35.00 -2.53
C MET A 1 0.82 -34.13 -2.99
N SER A 2 0.88 -32.80 -2.90
CA SER A 2 1.57 -31.81 -3.77
C SER A 2 0.81 -31.45 -5.06
N ARG A 3 0.60 -30.11 -5.21
CA ARG A 3 0.37 -29.31 -6.44
C ARG A 3 -1.11 -29.23 -6.91
N LYS A 4 -1.65 -28.08 -7.35
CA LYS A 4 -1.13 -26.73 -7.65
C LYS A 4 -2.32 -25.79 -7.96
N HIS A 5 -2.19 -24.54 -7.50
CA HIS A 5 -2.41 -23.28 -8.25
C HIS A 5 -3.78 -22.98 -8.89
N GLY A 6 -4.51 -22.03 -8.29
CA GLY A 6 -5.56 -21.25 -8.93
C GLY A 6 -5.27 -19.76 -8.73
N HIS A 7 -4.73 -19.12 -9.76
CA HIS A 7 -4.66 -17.66 -9.88
C HIS A 7 -6.09 -17.09 -9.92
N LYS A 8 -6.21 -15.80 -9.51
CA LYS A 8 -7.31 -14.85 -9.80
C LYS A 8 -8.28 -14.63 -8.64
N ASP A 9 -7.81 -13.93 -7.60
CA ASP A 9 -8.73 -13.08 -6.84
C ASP A 9 -8.76 -11.72 -7.54
N GLN A 10 -9.70 -11.66 -8.48
CA GLN A 10 -10.18 -10.46 -9.11
C GLN A 10 -10.62 -9.51 -8.01
N ILE A 11 -9.82 -8.45 -7.78
CA ILE A 11 -10.02 -7.42 -6.76
C ILE A 11 -11.41 -6.80 -7.00
N GLY A 12 -12.42 -7.43 -6.39
CA GLY A 12 -13.82 -7.11 -6.56
C GLY A 12 -14.10 -5.89 -5.72
N PHE A 13 -14.18 -4.74 -6.38
CA PHE A 13 -14.65 -3.53 -5.71
C PHE A 13 -16.16 -3.65 -5.49
N VAL A 14 -16.54 -4.13 -4.31
CA VAL A 14 -17.93 -4.07 -3.83
C VAL A 14 -18.14 -2.67 -3.26
N PHE A 15 -18.76 -1.79 -4.06
CA PHE A 15 -19.38 -0.58 -3.55
C PHE A 15 -20.80 -0.92 -3.09
N ASP A 16 -21.03 -0.92 -1.78
CA ASP A 16 -22.39 -0.88 -1.24
C ASP A 16 -22.79 0.59 -1.05
N VAL A 17 -23.68 1.07 -1.93
CA VAL A 17 -24.22 2.44 -1.99
C VAL A 17 -25.29 2.71 -0.92
N GLN A 18 -25.24 2.03 0.22
CA GLN A 18 -26.17 2.27 1.33
C GLN A 18 -25.49 2.58 2.67
N SER A 19 -24.18 2.34 2.81
CA SER A 19 -23.47 2.58 4.07
C SER A 19 -22.26 3.47 3.82
N ASN A 20 -22.37 4.77 4.15
CA ASN A 20 -21.25 5.72 4.19
C ASN A 20 -20.27 5.39 5.35
N THR A 21 -19.97 4.12 5.56
CA THR A 21 -19.00 3.60 6.52
C THR A 21 -18.42 2.35 5.90
N VAL A 22 -17.17 2.48 5.45
CA VAL A 22 -16.34 1.34 5.12
C VAL A 22 -16.15 0.53 6.40
N MET A 23 -16.82 -0.61 6.50
CA MET A 23 -16.43 -1.62 7.47
C MET A 23 -15.11 -2.23 6.99
N ALA A 24 -14.01 -1.50 7.17
CA ALA A 24 -12.71 -2.13 7.17
C ALA A 24 -12.74 -3.09 8.37
N GLN A 25 -12.79 -4.39 8.10
CA GLN A 25 -12.36 -5.40 9.06
C GLN A 25 -11.13 -4.83 9.78
N GLY A 26 -11.19 -4.75 11.12
CA GLY A 26 -10.20 -4.11 11.97
C GLY A 26 -8.76 -4.67 11.89
N GLY A 27 -8.42 -5.45 10.86
CA GLY A 27 -7.06 -5.85 10.51
C GLY A 27 -6.36 -4.98 9.46
N SER A 28 -7.08 -4.13 8.68
CA SER A 28 -6.43 -3.35 7.61
C SER A 28 -5.61 -2.16 8.13
N TYR A 29 -6.08 -1.50 9.21
CA TYR A 29 -5.40 -0.32 9.77
C TYR A 29 -4.13 -0.68 10.57
N GLU A 30 -4.19 -1.76 11.36
CA GLU A 30 -3.03 -2.31 12.09
C GLU A 30 -1.93 -2.72 11.10
N ASN A 31 -2.32 -3.43 10.04
CA ASN A 31 -1.43 -3.85 8.96
C ASN A 31 -0.78 -2.64 8.26
N MET A 32 -1.51 -1.55 8.04
CA MET A 32 -0.93 -0.33 7.44
C MET A 32 0.13 0.31 8.34
N LYS A 33 -0.13 0.42 9.65
CA LYS A 33 0.83 0.98 10.62
C LYS A 33 2.09 0.12 10.72
N GLU A 34 1.96 -1.21 10.75
CA GLU A 34 3.10 -2.13 10.70
C GLU A 34 3.91 -1.97 9.42
N LYS A 35 3.24 -1.92 8.26
CA LYS A 35 3.90 -1.73 6.96
C LYS A 35 4.67 -0.42 6.91
N ILE A 36 4.10 0.68 7.40
CA ILE A 36 4.80 1.97 7.48
C ILE A 36 6.06 1.85 8.35
N ASN A 37 5.94 1.21 9.52
CA ASN A 37 7.07 1.05 10.41
C ASN A 37 8.18 0.19 9.80
N ALA A 38 7.81 -0.90 9.10
CA ALA A 38 8.75 -1.77 8.39
C ALA A 38 9.50 -1.02 7.27
N VAL A 39 8.78 -0.23 6.44
CA VAL A 39 9.41 0.63 5.43
C VAL A 39 10.33 1.66 6.11
N ARG A 40 9.86 2.34 7.15
CA ARG A 40 10.61 3.38 7.86
C ARG A 40 11.86 2.85 8.56
N ALA A 41 11.87 1.59 8.98
CA ALA A 41 13.07 0.94 9.51
C ALA A 41 14.18 0.83 8.46
N VAL A 42 13.83 0.68 7.18
CA VAL A 42 14.78 0.64 6.06
C VAL A 42 15.07 2.03 5.51
N VAL A 43 14.06 2.90 5.42
CA VAL A 43 14.16 4.27 4.91
C VAL A 43 13.73 5.31 5.96
N PRO A 44 14.55 5.52 7.01
CA PRO A 44 14.17 6.36 8.15
C PRO A 44 14.06 7.86 7.81
N ASN A 45 14.61 8.28 6.67
CA ASN A 45 14.57 9.66 6.18
C ASN A 45 13.28 10.03 5.44
N LYS A 46 12.29 9.12 5.37
CA LYS A 46 11.03 9.32 4.65
C LYS A 46 9.89 9.58 5.62
N SER A 47 8.96 10.44 5.20
CA SER A 47 7.78 10.77 6.00
C SER A 47 6.75 9.64 5.93
N ASN A 48 6.01 9.43 7.02
CA ASN A 48 4.94 8.42 7.05
C ASN A 48 3.93 8.65 5.92
N ASN A 49 3.61 9.90 5.59
CA ASN A 49 2.68 10.24 4.52
C ASN A 49 3.19 9.82 3.13
N GLU A 50 4.48 10.05 2.86
CA GLU A 50 5.12 9.58 1.62
C GLU A 50 5.10 8.05 1.54
N ILE A 51 5.42 7.39 2.66
CA ILE A 51 5.41 5.93 2.74
C ILE A 51 4.02 5.38 2.44
N ILE A 52 2.96 5.96 3.02
CA ILE A 52 1.56 5.58 2.78
C ILE A 52 1.17 5.72 1.31
N LEU A 53 1.57 6.83 0.66
CA LEU A 53 1.25 7.09 -0.75
C LEU A 53 1.90 6.05 -1.66
N VAL A 54 3.18 5.75 -1.44
CA VAL A 54 3.91 4.75 -2.24
C VAL A 54 3.42 3.34 -1.93
N LEU A 55 3.07 3.03 -0.67
CA LEU A 55 2.43 1.77 -0.29
C LEU A 55 1.13 1.56 -1.07
N GLN A 56 0.24 2.56 -1.08
CA GLN A 56 -1.02 2.47 -1.80
C GLN A 56 -0.82 2.23 -3.30
N HIS A 57 0.18 2.88 -3.91
CA HIS A 57 0.50 2.66 -5.32
C HIS A 57 0.91 1.20 -5.63
N PHE A 58 1.57 0.52 -4.68
CA PHE A 58 2.03 -0.86 -4.84
C PHE A 58 1.15 -1.90 -4.14
N ASP A 59 -0.16 -1.66 -4.02
CA ASP A 59 -1.10 -2.59 -3.38
C ASP A 59 -0.70 -2.94 -1.94
N ASN A 60 -0.17 -1.96 -1.21
CA ASN A 60 0.38 -2.07 0.13
C ASN A 60 1.56 -3.05 0.28
N CYS A 61 2.34 -3.31 -0.78
CA CYS A 61 3.53 -4.14 -0.71
C CYS A 61 4.75 -3.41 -0.14
N VAL A 62 5.17 -3.77 1.09
CA VAL A 62 6.36 -3.19 1.76
C VAL A 62 7.62 -3.37 0.94
N ASP A 63 7.86 -4.57 0.40
CA ASP A 63 9.06 -4.89 -0.37
C ASP A 63 9.21 -3.97 -1.60
N ARG A 64 8.12 -3.83 -2.39
CA ARG A 64 8.07 -2.94 -3.54
C ARG A 64 8.21 -1.47 -3.15
N THR A 65 7.57 -1.05 -2.06
CA THR A 65 7.68 0.32 -1.55
C THR A 65 9.10 0.64 -1.10
N VAL A 66 9.75 -0.27 -0.36
CA VAL A 66 11.16 -0.13 0.05
C VAL A 66 12.05 -0.05 -1.18
N GLN A 67 11.87 -0.95 -2.14
CA GLN A 67 12.62 -0.95 -3.38
C GLN A 67 12.47 0.38 -4.13
N ALA A 68 11.25 0.88 -4.30
CA ALA A 68 11.01 2.17 -4.95
C ALA A 68 11.66 3.34 -4.20
N PHE A 69 11.71 3.31 -2.86
CA PHE A 69 12.43 4.33 -2.09
C PHE A 69 13.96 4.22 -2.22
N MET A 70 14.50 3.00 -2.33
CA MET A 70 15.93 2.76 -2.53
C MET A 70 16.40 3.15 -3.92
N GLU A 71 15.59 2.87 -4.95
CA GLU A 71 15.88 3.22 -6.34
C GLU A 71 15.59 4.69 -6.68
N GLY A 72 14.89 5.42 -5.81
CA GLY A 72 14.49 6.81 -6.04
C GLY A 72 13.19 6.98 -6.85
N ASN A 73 12.64 5.89 -7.38
CA ASN A 73 11.37 5.86 -8.13
C ASN A 73 10.16 6.32 -7.29
N ALA A 74 10.23 6.19 -5.96
CA ALA A 74 9.19 6.68 -5.06
C ALA A 74 8.90 8.18 -5.24
N VAL A 75 9.90 8.99 -5.63
CA VAL A 75 9.72 10.43 -5.84
C VAL A 75 8.82 10.71 -7.05
N GLU A 76 8.89 9.88 -8.09
CA GLU A 76 8.03 10.01 -9.28
C GLU A 76 6.58 9.69 -8.92
N VAL A 77 6.36 8.60 -8.18
CA VAL A 77 5.04 8.24 -7.64
C VAL A 77 4.50 9.40 -6.79
N LEU A 78 5.29 9.94 -5.85
CA LEU A 78 4.84 11.04 -5.01
C LEU A 78 4.50 12.31 -5.80
N LYS A 79 5.24 12.59 -6.88
CA LYS A 79 4.95 13.71 -7.79
C LYS A 79 3.65 13.50 -8.57
N GLU A 80 3.41 12.31 -9.09
CA GLU A 80 2.16 12.02 -9.80
C GLU A 80 0.93 12.20 -8.89
N TRP A 81 1.04 11.77 -7.64
CA TRP A 81 -0.05 11.89 -6.67
C TRP A 81 -0.23 13.33 -6.12
N THR A 82 0.79 14.19 -6.16
CA THR A 82 0.64 15.61 -5.74
C THR A 82 -0.02 16.51 -6.79
N VAL A 83 -0.16 16.05 -8.03
CA VAL A 83 -0.73 16.84 -9.15
C VAL A 83 -2.27 16.86 -9.14
N LEU A 84 -2.92 16.03 -8.32
CA LEU A 84 -4.37 16.04 -8.12
C LEU A 84 -4.86 17.08 -7.08
N GLY A 85 -4.12 18.19 -6.92
CA GLY A 85 -4.46 19.33 -6.05
C GLY A 85 -4.78 20.59 -6.83
#